data_AF-A0A7K2W411-F1
#
_entry.id   AF-A0A7K2W411-F1
#
_cell.length_a   1.000
_cell.length_b   1.000
_cell.length_c   1.000
_cell.angle_alpha   90.00
_cell.angle_beta   90.00
_cell.angle_gamma   90.00
#
_symmetry.space_group_name_H-M   'P 1'
#
loop_
_entity.id
_entity.type
_entity.pdbx_description
1 polymer ?
#
loop_
_entity_poly.entity_id
_entity_poly.type
_entity_poly.pdbx_seq_one_letter_code
_entity_poly.pdbx_strand_id
1 'polypeptide(L)'
;MDLEKTPPRQPGEGCLTVAIRLPVRIVVLVLVVPVRLLWDALVVGGRLLRDSVLRPVGRALGWLARAVFVWPWVMVWRYALVPLGRGIAWLGHVLIVVPALWIHRRVLTPLGQGVLRVLRGTGAGCAWVYARVLTPVGHAVVRLLRGVGYVLVVLGAGAYAVVAWLGRWLLVVPAGWLYRRVLTPLGHGVVRVLRGIGAGCAWLYRTVLTPLGHGIVRLASGVAWLVGMAVTGIGVALYRTLRVLLVVPALAVGRWILAPVGRFLLVVGREIGTAIVHAWRVAGHISLVVGRFLAAVFRRIFVEPARWAYRTVLTPVGHVLRDTVLRPAAEIARGVGRATRQALAGAREAARQARADIRRMLFGEPREPQVVSRREPQAGETRTLGTSTTALTKD
;
A
#
# COMPACT_ATOMS: atom_id res chain seq x y z
N MET A 1 -21.67 89.37 12.39
CA MET A 1 -22.66 88.50 13.03
C MET A 1 -22.11 87.10 12.96
N ASP A 2 -21.22 86.73 13.90
CA ASP A 2 -20.91 85.33 14.17
C ASP A 2 -20.48 85.21 15.63
N LEU A 3 -21.22 84.36 16.33
CA LEU A 3 -21.25 84.18 17.77
C LEU A 3 -20.06 83.32 18.19
N GLU A 4 -18.97 83.93 18.65
CA GLU A 4 -17.87 83.19 19.25
C GLU A 4 -18.24 82.79 20.69
N LYS A 5 -18.48 81.49 20.82
CA LYS A 5 -19.00 80.81 22.01
C LYS A 5 -17.90 80.71 23.07
N THR A 6 -18.05 81.44 24.18
CA THR A 6 -17.17 81.34 25.34
C THR A 6 -17.05 79.88 25.81
N PRO A 7 -15.84 79.33 26.02
CA PRO A 7 -15.69 77.99 26.59
C PRO A 7 -16.23 77.98 28.04
N PRO A 8 -16.81 76.86 28.51
CA PRO A 8 -17.35 76.77 29.86
C PRO A 8 -16.22 77.01 30.87
N ARG A 9 -16.42 78.02 31.72
CA ARG A 9 -15.56 78.35 32.85
C ARG A 9 -15.49 77.11 33.75
N GLN A 10 -14.32 76.48 33.84
CA GLN A 10 -14.11 75.38 34.78
C GLN A 10 -14.45 75.90 36.19
N PRO A 11 -15.29 75.18 36.96
CA PRO A 11 -15.66 75.60 38.30
C PRO A 11 -14.37 75.74 39.09
N GLY A 12 -14.19 76.90 39.74
CA GLY A 12 -12.96 77.24 40.44
C GLY A 12 -12.50 76.06 41.29
N GLU A 13 -11.37 75.46 40.91
CA GLU A 13 -10.64 74.53 41.76
C GLU A 13 -10.31 75.31 43.03
N GLY A 14 -11.12 75.08 44.07
CA GLY A 14 -10.99 75.78 45.33
C GLY A 14 -9.56 75.65 45.85
N CYS A 15 -9.07 76.69 46.52
CA CYS A 15 -7.71 76.74 47.07
C CYS A 15 -7.29 75.48 47.85
N LEU A 16 -8.23 74.64 48.29
CA LEU A 16 -7.98 73.33 48.88
C LEU A 16 -7.34 72.30 47.92
N THR A 17 -7.78 72.17 46.66
CA THR A 17 -7.18 71.20 45.72
C THR A 17 -5.79 71.63 45.28
N VAL A 18 -5.55 72.94 45.14
CA VAL A 18 -4.22 73.49 44.85
C VAL A 18 -3.30 73.37 46.07
N ALA A 19 -3.77 73.71 47.28
CA ALA A 19 -2.98 73.58 48.51
C ALA A 19 -2.65 72.13 48.87
N ILE A 20 -3.48 71.15 48.49
CA ILE A 20 -3.18 69.72 48.69
C ILE A 20 -2.33 69.16 47.54
N ARG A 21 -2.54 69.58 46.27
CA ARG A 21 -1.73 69.08 45.15
C ARG A 21 -0.34 69.65 45.11
N LEU A 22 -0.12 70.90 45.52
CA LEU A 22 1.21 71.51 45.50
C LEU A 22 2.24 70.72 46.35
N PRO A 23 1.99 70.37 47.62
CA PRO A 23 2.93 69.58 48.41
C PRO A 23 3.06 68.15 47.89
N VAL A 24 1.98 67.52 47.44
CA VAL A 24 2.05 66.18 46.85
C VAL A 24 2.90 66.18 45.57
N ARG A 25 2.76 67.19 44.72
CA ARG A 25 3.55 67.31 43.48
C ARG A 25 5.01 67.63 43.79
N ILE A 26 5.29 68.44 44.82
CA ILE A 26 6.66 68.69 45.29
C ILE A 26 7.29 67.40 45.85
N VAL A 27 6.57 66.65 46.70
CA VAL A 27 7.07 65.37 47.25
C VAL A 27 7.28 64.35 46.13
N VAL A 28 6.34 64.22 45.19
CA VAL A 28 6.49 63.33 44.03
C VAL A 28 7.67 63.76 43.18
N LEU A 29 7.87 65.06 42.94
CA LEU A 29 8.96 65.52 42.08
C LEU A 29 10.33 65.39 42.78
N VAL A 30 10.41 65.71 44.08
CA VAL A 30 11.62 65.57 44.89
C VAL A 30 11.98 64.11 45.17
N LEU A 31 11.01 63.20 45.22
CA LEU A 31 11.28 61.78 45.52
C LEU A 31 11.35 60.92 44.25
N VAL A 32 10.35 61.04 43.36
CA VAL A 32 10.20 60.17 42.19
C VAL A 32 11.18 60.54 41.08
N VAL A 33 11.49 61.83 40.89
CA VAL A 33 12.45 62.24 39.84
C VAL A 33 13.85 61.73 40.12
N PRO A 34 14.45 61.91 41.32
CA PRO A 34 15.78 61.35 41.59
C PRO A 34 15.79 59.82 41.62
N VAL A 35 14.71 59.17 42.10
CA VAL A 35 14.60 57.72 42.02
C VAL A 35 14.54 57.24 40.56
N ARG A 36 13.79 57.93 39.68
CA ARG A 36 13.78 57.63 38.25
C ARG A 36 15.12 57.91 37.58
N LEU A 37 15.78 59.01 37.93
CA LEU A 37 17.09 59.34 37.39
C LEU A 37 18.15 58.31 37.81
N LEU A 38 18.09 57.85 39.06
CA LEU A 38 18.95 56.78 39.57
C LEU A 38 18.66 55.45 38.86
N TRP A 39 17.38 55.14 38.61
CA TRP A 39 16.98 53.97 37.86
C TRP A 39 17.45 54.03 36.40
N ASP A 40 17.25 55.15 35.71
CA ASP A 40 17.69 55.34 34.34
C ASP A 40 19.22 55.31 34.24
N ALA A 41 19.94 55.90 35.21
CA ALA A 41 21.39 55.81 35.31
C ALA A 41 21.87 54.37 35.55
N LEU A 42 21.20 53.59 36.40
CA LEU A 42 21.50 52.17 36.61
C LEU A 42 21.23 51.32 35.37
N VAL A 43 20.13 51.57 34.66
CA VAL A 43 19.79 50.83 33.44
C VAL A 43 20.74 51.21 32.29
N VAL A 44 21.12 52.48 32.17
CA VAL A 44 22.12 52.93 31.19
C VAL A 44 23.51 52.38 31.54
N GLY A 45 23.93 52.43 32.81
CA GLY A 45 25.16 51.81 33.28
C GLY A 45 25.18 50.30 33.07
N GLY A 46 24.07 49.63 33.33
CA GLY A 46 23.90 48.19 33.07
C GLY A 46 23.91 47.83 31.59
N ARG A 47 23.34 48.69 30.72
CA ARG A 47 23.40 48.53 29.26
C ARG A 47 24.81 48.75 28.72
N LEU A 48 25.50 49.81 29.16
CA LEU A 48 26.89 50.08 28.81
C LEU A 48 27.81 48.94 29.26
N LEU A 49 27.68 48.45 30.48
CA LEU A 49 28.47 47.31 30.97
C LEU A 49 28.19 46.04 30.14
N ARG A 50 26.93 45.82 29.76
CA ARG A 50 26.55 44.66 28.95
C ARG A 50 27.09 44.73 27.53
N ASP A 51 26.99 45.89 26.88
CA ASP A 51 27.36 46.08 25.49
C ASP A 51 28.86 46.27 25.30
N SER A 52 29.52 46.99 26.21
CA SER A 52 30.96 47.29 26.12
C SER A 52 31.85 46.20 26.69
N VAL A 53 31.39 45.40 27.68
CA VAL A 53 32.25 44.41 28.36
C VAL A 53 31.72 43.00 28.22
N LEU A 54 30.47 42.73 28.63
CA LEU A 54 29.95 41.35 28.64
C LEU A 54 29.78 40.75 27.24
N ARG A 55 29.36 41.54 26.25
CA ARG A 55 29.23 41.08 24.86
C ARG A 55 30.57 40.74 24.18
N PRO A 56 31.60 41.62 24.20
CA PRO A 56 32.88 41.27 23.60
C PRO A 56 33.58 40.14 24.34
N VAL A 57 33.52 40.11 25.68
CA VAL A 57 34.09 39.01 26.47
C VAL A 57 33.35 37.69 26.20
N GLY A 58 32.02 37.71 26.11
CA GLY A 58 31.23 36.53 25.77
C GLY A 58 31.53 35.99 24.37
N ARG A 59 31.76 36.87 23.38
CA ARG A 59 32.20 36.43 22.04
C ARG A 59 33.62 35.89 22.05
N ALA A 60 34.54 36.54 22.76
CA ALA A 60 35.93 36.09 22.86
C ALA A 60 35.99 34.70 23.54
N LEU A 61 35.29 34.53 24.67
CA LEU A 61 35.23 33.26 25.38
C LEU A 61 34.50 32.18 24.58
N GLY A 62 33.42 32.54 23.87
CA GLY A 62 32.71 31.62 22.97
C GLY A 62 33.53 31.21 21.76
N TRP A 63 34.36 32.11 21.22
CA TRP A 63 35.33 31.79 20.19
C TRP A 63 36.43 30.89 20.73
N LEU A 64 36.97 31.19 21.91
CA LEU A 64 38.00 30.38 22.57
C LEU A 64 37.49 28.97 22.86
N ALA A 65 36.29 28.84 23.42
CA ALA A 65 35.66 27.55 23.67
C ALA A 65 35.44 26.78 22.37
N ARG A 66 35.02 27.46 21.29
CA ARG A 66 34.86 26.82 19.97
C ARG A 66 36.21 26.44 19.35
N ALA A 67 37.25 27.24 19.52
CA ALA A 67 38.59 26.97 19.03
C ALA A 67 39.29 25.85 19.83
N VAL A 68 39.08 25.77 21.14
CA VAL A 68 39.72 24.74 21.99
C VAL A 68 38.95 23.42 21.94
N PHE A 69 37.64 23.45 21.79
CA PHE A 69 36.84 22.22 21.84
C PHE A 69 36.48 21.69 20.46
N VAL A 70 36.00 22.57 19.56
CA VAL A 70 35.46 22.13 18.26
C VAL A 70 36.58 21.87 17.27
N TRP A 71 37.62 22.71 17.21
CA TRP A 71 38.70 22.52 16.24
C TRP A 71 39.52 21.24 16.48
N PRO A 72 39.96 20.91 17.72
CA PRO A 72 40.65 19.65 17.98
C PRO A 72 39.77 18.45 17.70
N TRP A 73 38.49 18.50 18.07
CA TRP A 73 37.56 17.43 17.76
C TRP A 73 37.35 17.25 16.25
N VAL A 74 37.25 18.35 15.49
CA VAL A 74 37.14 18.32 14.02
C VAL A 74 38.45 17.82 13.39
N MET A 75 39.61 18.17 13.93
CA MET A 75 40.90 17.63 13.49
C MET A 75 40.99 16.13 13.75
N VAL A 76 40.66 15.66 14.96
CA VAL A 76 40.61 14.23 15.30
C VAL A 76 39.61 13.50 14.42
N TRP A 77 38.44 14.08 14.17
CA TRP A 77 37.47 13.49 13.28
C TRP A 77 38.01 13.36 11.85
N ARG A 78 38.54 14.45 11.30
CA ARG A 78 38.94 14.53 9.89
C ARG A 78 40.24 13.81 9.58
N TYR A 79 41.17 13.76 10.54
CA TYR A 79 42.50 13.15 10.38
C TYR A 79 42.65 11.78 11.03
N ALA A 80 41.83 11.41 12.03
CA ALA A 80 41.91 10.08 12.65
C ALA A 80 40.68 9.22 12.30
N LEU A 81 39.46 9.69 12.57
CA LEU A 81 38.26 8.84 12.39
C LEU A 81 37.90 8.59 10.94
N VAL A 82 38.00 9.60 10.07
CA VAL A 82 37.74 9.44 8.64
C VAL A 82 38.69 8.43 7.97
N PRO A 83 40.03 8.53 8.12
CA PRO A 83 40.92 7.53 7.53
C PRO A 83 40.76 6.15 8.20
N LEU A 84 40.52 6.09 9.51
CA LEU A 84 40.30 4.82 10.19
C LEU A 84 39.02 4.12 9.71
N GLY A 85 37.93 4.87 9.56
CA GLY A 85 36.68 4.36 8.99
C GLY A 85 36.84 3.90 7.55
N ARG A 86 37.66 4.60 6.74
CA ARG A 86 37.95 4.19 5.36
C ARG A 86 38.83 2.95 5.31
N GLY A 87 39.78 2.81 6.24
CA GLY A 87 40.59 1.61 6.43
C GLY A 87 39.73 0.41 6.81
N ILE A 88 38.83 0.55 7.79
CA ILE A 88 37.91 -0.51 8.22
C ILE A 88 36.94 -0.89 7.09
N ALA A 89 36.40 0.08 6.35
CA ALA A 89 35.52 -0.19 5.22
C ALA A 89 36.24 -0.91 4.08
N TRP A 90 37.50 -0.52 3.80
CA TRP A 90 38.34 -1.23 2.84
C TRP A 90 38.62 -2.66 3.30
N LEU A 91 38.94 -2.85 4.58
CA LEU A 91 39.21 -4.17 5.16
C LEU A 91 37.98 -5.06 5.10
N GLY A 92 36.80 -4.53 5.44
CA GLY A 92 35.53 -5.25 5.27
C GLY A 92 35.22 -5.57 3.81
N HIS A 93 35.51 -4.66 2.88
CA HIS A 93 35.32 -4.91 1.46
C HIS A 93 36.25 -6.03 0.95
N VAL A 94 37.53 -5.97 1.29
CA VAL A 94 38.51 -6.98 0.87
C VAL A 94 38.25 -8.32 1.55
N LEU A 95 37.92 -8.32 2.84
CA LEU A 95 37.74 -9.55 3.61
C LEU A 95 36.39 -10.24 3.36
N ILE A 96 35.35 -9.49 2.99
CA ILE A 96 34.01 -10.04 2.82
C ILE A 96 33.61 -10.04 1.34
N VAL A 97 33.70 -8.89 0.67
CA VAL A 97 33.15 -8.72 -0.68
C VAL A 97 33.99 -9.45 -1.72
N VAL A 98 35.32 -9.39 -1.63
CA VAL A 98 36.21 -10.07 -2.58
C VAL A 98 36.06 -11.61 -2.50
N PRO A 99 36.11 -12.26 -1.32
CA PRO A 99 35.87 -13.70 -1.25
C PRO A 99 34.42 -14.08 -1.57
N ALA A 100 33.43 -13.27 -1.21
CA ALA A 100 32.04 -13.51 -1.61
C ALA A 100 31.86 -13.46 -3.15
N LEU A 101 32.49 -12.50 -3.83
CA LEU A 101 32.51 -12.43 -5.29
C LEU A 101 33.27 -13.60 -5.90
N TRP A 102 34.36 -14.04 -5.27
CA TRP A 102 35.11 -15.20 -5.73
C TRP A 102 34.26 -16.46 -5.66
N ILE A 103 33.55 -16.69 -4.54
CA ILE A 103 32.60 -17.79 -4.36
C ILE A 103 31.45 -17.69 -5.37
N HIS A 104 30.89 -16.50 -5.55
CA HIS A 104 29.83 -16.29 -6.54
C HIS A 104 30.32 -16.63 -7.95
N ARG A 105 31.50 -16.16 -8.34
CA ARG A 105 32.06 -16.42 -9.67
C ARG A 105 32.47 -17.87 -9.87
N ARG A 106 33.13 -18.48 -8.89
CA ARG A 106 33.67 -19.86 -8.98
C ARG A 106 32.63 -20.94 -8.75
N VAL A 107 31.59 -20.70 -7.96
CA VAL A 107 30.63 -21.73 -7.54
C VAL A 107 29.24 -21.47 -8.12
N LEU A 108 28.71 -20.24 -7.98
CA LEU A 108 27.35 -19.94 -8.46
C LEU A 108 27.26 -19.83 -9.99
N THR A 109 28.27 -19.28 -10.66
CA THR A 109 28.25 -19.20 -12.14
C THR A 109 28.25 -20.56 -12.83
N PRO A 110 29.13 -21.54 -12.47
CA PRO A 110 29.09 -22.85 -13.09
C PRO A 110 27.83 -23.64 -12.72
N LEU A 111 27.31 -23.50 -11.49
CA LEU A 111 26.03 -24.10 -11.10
C LEU A 111 24.86 -23.52 -11.91
N GLY A 112 24.82 -22.20 -12.09
CA GLY A 112 23.82 -21.52 -12.90
C GLY A 112 23.86 -21.98 -14.37
N GLN A 113 25.06 -22.08 -14.96
CA GLN A 113 25.20 -22.60 -16.32
C GLN A 113 24.85 -24.09 -16.45
N GLY A 114 25.14 -24.90 -15.42
CA GLY A 114 24.74 -26.31 -15.36
C GLY A 114 23.22 -26.46 -15.38
N VAL A 115 22.52 -25.73 -14.51
CA VAL A 115 21.05 -25.72 -14.44
C VAL A 115 20.42 -25.21 -15.74
N LEU A 116 20.97 -24.14 -16.33
CA LEU A 116 20.50 -23.59 -17.60
C LEU A 116 20.69 -24.56 -18.77
N ARG A 117 21.76 -25.38 -18.75
CA ARG A 117 22.03 -26.40 -19.78
C ARG A 117 21.03 -27.55 -19.68
N VAL A 118 20.65 -27.96 -18.46
CA VAL A 118 19.60 -28.96 -18.24
C VAL A 118 18.23 -28.44 -18.71
N LEU A 119 17.86 -27.21 -18.34
CA LEU A 119 16.62 -26.56 -18.80
C LEU A 119 16.55 -26.37 -20.32
N ARG A 120 17.67 -26.01 -20.96
CA ARG A 120 17.74 -25.91 -22.43
C ARG A 120 17.72 -27.27 -23.10
N GLY A 121 18.31 -28.29 -22.49
CA GLY A 121 18.25 -29.68 -22.97
C GLY A 121 16.81 -30.19 -23.01
N THR A 122 16.02 -29.94 -21.96
CA THR A 122 14.59 -30.29 -21.92
C THR A 122 13.76 -29.46 -22.92
N GLY A 123 14.02 -28.15 -23.04
CA GLY A 123 13.35 -27.30 -24.03
C GLY A 123 13.65 -27.71 -25.48
N ALA A 124 14.89 -28.09 -25.78
CA ALA A 124 15.29 -28.61 -27.09
C ALA A 124 14.63 -29.96 -27.41
N GLY A 125 14.44 -30.82 -26.39
CA GLY A 125 13.68 -32.06 -26.53
C GLY A 125 12.22 -31.80 -26.91
N CYS A 126 11.54 -30.88 -26.24
CA CYS A 126 10.16 -30.50 -26.57
C CYS A 126 10.05 -29.84 -27.96
N ALA A 127 11.00 -28.97 -28.32
CA ALA A 127 11.03 -28.32 -29.63
C ALA A 127 11.31 -29.33 -30.77
N TRP A 128 12.14 -30.35 -30.53
CA TRP A 128 12.39 -31.42 -31.49
C TRP A 128 11.11 -32.25 -31.75
N VAL A 129 10.37 -32.59 -30.69
CA VAL A 129 9.09 -33.31 -30.82
C VAL A 129 8.07 -32.47 -31.60
N TYR A 130 7.99 -31.16 -31.31
CA TYR A 130 7.12 -30.24 -32.04
C TYR A 130 7.51 -30.14 -33.53
N ALA A 131 8.82 -30.04 -33.82
CA ALA A 131 9.34 -29.93 -35.18
C ALA A 131 9.24 -31.24 -36.00
N ARG A 132 9.32 -32.40 -35.35
CA ARG A 132 9.26 -33.70 -36.04
C ARG A 132 7.83 -34.15 -36.32
N VAL A 133 6.86 -33.75 -35.48
CA VAL A 133 5.48 -34.25 -35.55
C VAL A 133 4.49 -33.21 -36.10
N LEU A 134 4.59 -31.94 -35.68
CA LEU A 134 3.55 -30.95 -36.02
C LEU A 134 3.78 -30.28 -37.39
N THR A 135 5.04 -30.07 -37.75
CA THR A 135 5.45 -29.48 -39.03
C THR A 135 5.10 -30.32 -40.28
N PRO A 136 5.22 -31.67 -40.30
CA PRO A 136 4.79 -32.45 -41.46
C PRO A 136 3.27 -32.44 -41.66
N VAL A 137 2.49 -32.41 -40.58
CA VAL A 137 1.02 -32.35 -40.65
C VAL A 137 0.57 -30.99 -41.21
N GLY A 138 1.18 -29.89 -40.76
CA GLY A 138 0.90 -28.56 -41.30
C GLY A 138 1.23 -28.44 -42.80
N HIS A 139 2.38 -28.96 -43.24
CA HIS A 139 2.77 -28.93 -44.65
C HIS A 139 1.89 -29.82 -45.55
N ALA A 140 1.42 -30.96 -45.04
CA ALA A 140 0.52 -31.84 -45.78
C ALA A 140 -0.84 -31.18 -46.04
N VAL A 141 -1.41 -30.51 -45.05
CA VAL A 141 -2.70 -29.80 -45.17
C VAL A 141 -2.60 -28.61 -46.11
N VAL A 142 -1.53 -27.81 -46.01
CA VAL A 142 -1.32 -26.65 -46.89
C VAL A 142 -1.08 -27.08 -48.34
N ARG A 143 -0.37 -28.20 -48.60
CA ARG A 143 -0.19 -28.73 -49.96
C ARG A 143 -1.50 -29.20 -50.58
N LEU A 144 -2.39 -29.81 -49.78
CA LEU A 144 -3.69 -30.27 -50.26
C LEU A 144 -4.57 -29.09 -50.71
N LEU A 145 -4.65 -28.04 -49.88
CA LEU A 145 -5.42 -26.81 -50.19
C LEU A 145 -4.87 -26.07 -51.41
N ARG A 146 -3.53 -25.99 -51.55
CA ARG A 146 -2.89 -25.30 -52.67
C ARG A 146 -3.02 -26.07 -53.99
N GLY A 147 -3.08 -27.40 -53.93
CA GLY A 147 -3.31 -28.27 -55.09
C GLY A 147 -4.68 -28.03 -55.74
N VAL A 148 -5.73 -27.86 -54.93
CA VAL A 148 -7.10 -27.58 -55.44
C VAL A 148 -7.16 -26.23 -56.15
N GLY A 149 -6.47 -25.20 -55.64
CA GLY A 149 -6.41 -23.89 -56.29
C GLY A 149 -5.65 -23.88 -57.62
N TYR A 150 -4.59 -24.69 -57.76
CA TYR A 150 -3.78 -24.74 -58.99
C TYR A 150 -4.52 -25.40 -60.15
N VAL A 151 -5.33 -26.43 -59.87
CA VAL A 151 -6.15 -27.13 -60.87
C VAL A 151 -7.18 -26.20 -61.51
N LEU A 152 -7.75 -25.28 -60.74
CA LEU A 152 -8.72 -24.30 -61.24
C LEU A 152 -8.09 -23.26 -62.19
N VAL A 153 -6.84 -22.86 -61.93
CA VAL A 153 -6.10 -21.88 -62.74
C VAL A 153 -5.61 -22.49 -64.06
N VAL A 154 -5.18 -23.75 -64.05
CA VAL A 154 -4.71 -24.45 -65.26
C VAL A 154 -5.84 -24.66 -66.27
N LEU A 155 -7.07 -24.92 -65.80
CA LEU A 155 -8.24 -25.03 -66.67
C LEU A 155 -8.60 -23.71 -67.39
N GLY A 156 -8.32 -22.55 -66.78
CA GLY A 156 -8.51 -21.24 -67.42
C GLY A 156 -7.40 -20.87 -68.41
N ALA A 157 -6.14 -21.22 -68.12
CA ALA A 157 -4.99 -20.85 -68.96
C ALA A 157 -4.89 -21.67 -70.26
N GLY A 158 -5.39 -22.91 -70.27
CA GLY A 158 -5.37 -23.78 -71.45
C GLY A 158 -6.17 -23.22 -72.64
N ALA A 159 -7.29 -22.54 -72.37
CA ALA A 159 -8.13 -21.97 -73.42
C ALA A 159 -7.48 -20.75 -74.13
N TYR A 160 -6.71 -19.93 -73.40
CA TYR A 160 -6.07 -18.74 -73.97
C TYR A 160 -4.83 -19.09 -74.82
N ALA A 161 -4.10 -20.15 -74.44
CA ALA A 161 -2.90 -20.59 -75.15
C ALA A 161 -3.19 -21.10 -76.57
N VAL A 162 -4.34 -21.76 -76.77
CA VAL A 162 -4.76 -22.29 -78.08
C VAL A 162 -5.11 -21.16 -79.06
N VAL A 163 -5.78 -20.10 -78.58
CA VAL A 163 -6.12 -18.92 -79.40
C VAL A 163 -4.88 -18.10 -79.76
N ALA A 164 -3.94 -17.94 -78.82
CA ALA A 164 -2.70 -17.19 -79.05
C ALA A 164 -1.71 -17.93 -79.97
N TRP A 165 -1.75 -19.26 -80.02
CA TRP A 165 -0.90 -20.09 -80.88
C TRP A 165 -1.32 -20.02 -82.35
N LEU A 166 -2.63 -20.03 -82.64
CA LEU A 166 -3.15 -19.88 -84.01
C LEU A 166 -2.78 -18.52 -84.64
N GLY A 167 -2.81 -17.43 -83.86
CA GLY A 167 -2.47 -16.10 -84.36
C GLY A 167 -0.97 -15.91 -84.68
N ARG A 168 -0.09 -16.63 -83.98
CA ARG A 168 1.37 -16.45 -84.09
C ARG A 168 1.97 -17.14 -85.31
N TRP A 169 1.43 -18.30 -85.70
CA TRP A 169 1.92 -19.06 -86.86
C TRP A 169 1.47 -18.47 -88.21
N LEU A 170 0.33 -17.78 -88.25
CA LEU A 170 -0.22 -17.21 -89.49
C LEU A 170 0.43 -15.85 -89.88
N LEU A 171 0.96 -15.09 -88.92
CA LEU A 171 1.46 -13.72 -89.16
C LEU A 171 2.97 -13.53 -88.97
N VAL A 172 3.62 -14.22 -88.02
CA VAL A 172 4.98 -13.86 -87.58
C VAL A 172 6.07 -14.65 -88.33
N VAL A 173 5.77 -15.87 -88.76
CA VAL A 173 6.73 -16.77 -89.42
C VAL A 173 7.20 -16.26 -90.80
N PRO A 174 6.36 -15.66 -91.68
CA PRO A 174 6.87 -15.14 -92.94
C PRO A 174 7.73 -13.88 -92.76
N ALA A 175 7.43 -13.04 -91.75
CA ALA A 175 8.20 -11.82 -91.48
C ALA A 175 9.59 -12.11 -90.86
N GLY A 176 9.71 -13.15 -90.03
CA GLY A 176 10.98 -13.51 -89.36
C GLY A 176 12.04 -14.10 -90.30
N TRP A 177 11.64 -14.66 -91.44
CA TRP A 177 12.56 -15.23 -92.42
C TRP A 177 13.31 -14.14 -93.21
N LEU A 178 12.63 -13.03 -93.52
CA LEU A 178 13.23 -11.90 -94.24
C LEU A 178 14.22 -11.11 -93.35
N TYR A 179 13.95 -11.02 -92.05
CA TYR A 179 14.83 -10.35 -91.07
C TYR A 179 16.16 -11.07 -90.85
N ARG A 180 16.16 -12.42 -90.85
CA ARG A 180 17.36 -13.24 -90.59
C ARG A 180 18.37 -13.27 -91.75
N ARG A 181 17.95 -13.02 -92.98
CA ARG A 181 18.87 -13.06 -94.14
C ARG A 181 19.60 -11.75 -94.40
N VAL A 182 19.12 -10.62 -93.87
CA VAL A 182 19.67 -9.28 -94.17
C VAL A 182 20.24 -8.57 -92.93
N LEU A 183 19.66 -8.71 -91.73
CA LEU A 183 20.06 -7.89 -90.55
C LEU A 183 21.13 -8.53 -89.65
N THR A 184 21.28 -9.85 -89.71
CA THR A 184 22.22 -10.62 -88.89
C THR A 184 23.72 -10.36 -89.15
N PRO A 185 24.19 -10.03 -90.38
CA PRO A 185 25.62 -9.70 -90.58
C PRO A 185 26.01 -8.33 -90.00
N LEU A 186 25.08 -7.39 -89.80
CA LEU A 186 25.38 -6.07 -89.24
C LEU A 186 25.39 -6.02 -87.70
N GLY A 187 24.63 -6.88 -87.02
CA GLY A 187 24.54 -6.87 -85.55
C GLY A 187 25.82 -7.28 -84.81
N HIS A 188 26.63 -8.17 -85.39
CA HIS A 188 27.83 -8.69 -84.72
C HIS A 188 28.99 -7.67 -84.63
N GLY A 189 29.08 -6.73 -85.58
CA GLY A 189 30.08 -5.66 -85.55
C GLY A 189 29.81 -4.63 -84.45
N VAL A 190 28.55 -4.19 -84.33
CA VAL A 190 28.12 -3.19 -83.33
C VAL A 190 28.21 -3.74 -81.92
N VAL A 191 27.89 -5.03 -81.71
CA VAL A 191 27.96 -5.67 -80.38
C VAL A 191 29.41 -5.80 -79.87
N ARG A 192 30.41 -6.02 -80.74
CA ARG A 192 31.82 -6.04 -80.30
C ARG A 192 32.33 -4.66 -79.90
N VAL A 193 31.97 -3.62 -80.63
CA VAL A 193 32.35 -2.23 -80.30
C VAL A 193 31.67 -1.78 -79.01
N LEU A 194 30.38 -2.06 -78.83
CA LEU A 194 29.66 -1.77 -77.58
C LEU A 194 30.22 -2.54 -76.38
N ARG A 195 30.67 -3.79 -76.58
CA ARG A 195 31.25 -4.60 -75.50
C ARG A 195 32.66 -4.12 -75.11
N GLY A 196 33.44 -3.61 -76.06
CA GLY A 196 34.72 -2.94 -75.81
C GLY A 196 34.56 -1.62 -75.05
N ILE A 197 33.60 -0.79 -75.47
CA ILE A 197 33.27 0.48 -74.78
C ILE A 197 32.70 0.21 -73.39
N GLY A 198 31.83 -0.79 -73.25
CA GLY A 198 31.27 -1.21 -71.95
C GLY A 198 32.33 -1.72 -70.97
N ALA A 199 33.33 -2.46 -71.46
CA ALA A 199 34.46 -2.89 -70.63
C ALA A 199 35.37 -1.71 -70.22
N GLY A 200 35.61 -0.76 -71.14
CA GLY A 200 36.33 0.48 -70.85
C GLY A 200 35.62 1.35 -69.80
N CYS A 201 34.31 1.58 -69.95
CA CYS A 201 33.49 2.30 -68.98
C CYS A 201 33.41 1.57 -67.63
N ALA A 202 33.34 0.23 -67.62
CA ALA A 202 33.33 -0.55 -66.38
C ALA A 202 34.69 -0.50 -65.65
N TRP A 203 35.80 -0.47 -66.39
CA TRP A 203 37.14 -0.28 -65.82
C TRP A 203 37.31 1.14 -65.27
N LEU A 204 36.87 2.17 -66.00
CA LEU A 204 36.90 3.56 -65.52
C LEU A 204 36.02 3.76 -64.27
N TYR A 205 34.82 3.16 -64.26
CA TYR A 205 33.94 3.15 -63.11
C TYR A 205 34.59 2.45 -61.90
N ARG A 206 35.20 1.27 -62.11
CA ARG A 206 35.86 0.53 -61.04
C ARG A 206 37.11 1.23 -60.49
N THR A 207 37.97 1.71 -61.37
CA THR A 207 39.29 2.26 -61.02
C THR A 207 39.21 3.68 -60.50
N VAL A 208 38.24 4.49 -60.97
CA VAL A 208 38.16 5.91 -60.60
C VAL A 208 36.94 6.20 -59.72
N LEU A 209 35.76 5.69 -60.07
CA LEU A 209 34.52 6.07 -59.38
C LEU A 209 34.32 5.35 -58.04
N THR A 210 34.70 4.08 -57.94
CA THR A 210 34.62 3.32 -56.67
C THR A 210 35.52 3.86 -55.55
N PRO A 211 36.80 4.22 -55.79
CA PRO A 211 37.64 4.82 -54.75
C PRO A 211 37.18 6.24 -54.39
N LEU A 212 36.71 7.03 -55.35
CA LEU A 212 36.11 8.34 -55.06
C LEU A 212 34.82 8.22 -54.23
N GLY A 213 33.97 7.25 -54.54
CA GLY A 213 32.76 6.96 -53.75
C GLY A 213 33.09 6.56 -52.32
N HIS A 214 34.06 5.66 -52.12
CA HIS A 214 34.50 5.28 -50.77
C HIS A 214 35.19 6.44 -50.03
N GLY A 215 35.92 7.30 -50.73
CA GLY A 215 36.53 8.50 -50.17
C GLY A 215 35.48 9.49 -49.65
N ILE A 216 34.45 9.77 -50.45
CA ILE A 216 33.35 10.67 -50.08
C ILE A 216 32.53 10.08 -48.92
N VAL A 217 32.22 8.78 -48.95
CA VAL A 217 31.50 8.11 -47.86
C VAL A 217 32.32 8.13 -46.56
N ARG A 218 33.64 7.91 -46.62
CA ARG A 218 34.51 8.03 -45.45
C ARG A 218 34.53 9.44 -44.89
N LEU A 219 34.61 10.45 -45.76
CA LEU A 219 34.61 11.85 -45.32
C LEU A 219 33.27 12.25 -44.69
N ALA A 220 32.15 11.87 -45.31
CA ALA A 220 30.81 12.09 -44.78
C ALA A 220 30.58 11.36 -43.45
N SER A 221 31.06 10.13 -43.32
CA SER A 221 30.97 9.37 -42.06
C SER A 221 31.83 9.98 -40.95
N GLY A 222 33.00 10.53 -41.27
CA GLY A 222 33.84 11.25 -40.31
C GLY A 222 33.21 12.55 -39.82
N VAL A 223 32.58 13.31 -40.73
CA VAL A 223 31.82 14.53 -40.37
C VAL A 223 30.61 14.17 -39.51
N ALA A 224 29.84 13.13 -39.88
CA ALA A 224 28.71 12.67 -39.08
C ALA A 224 29.13 12.22 -37.68
N TRP A 225 30.29 11.56 -37.54
CA TRP A 225 30.84 11.15 -36.26
C TRP A 225 31.25 12.36 -35.40
N LEU A 226 31.91 13.37 -35.98
CA LEU A 226 32.27 14.60 -35.27
C LEU A 226 31.05 15.41 -34.81
N VAL A 227 30.04 15.53 -35.67
CA VAL A 227 28.76 16.16 -35.32
C VAL A 227 28.07 15.37 -34.20
N GLY A 228 28.09 14.03 -34.27
CA GLY A 228 27.57 13.16 -33.23
C GLY A 228 28.27 13.36 -31.87
N MET A 229 29.61 13.45 -31.87
CA MET A 229 30.39 13.76 -30.67
C MET A 229 30.09 15.15 -30.12
N ALA A 230 29.95 16.15 -30.98
CA ALA A 230 29.60 17.51 -30.56
C ALA A 230 28.21 17.56 -29.91
N VAL A 231 27.20 16.94 -30.54
CA VAL A 231 25.83 16.89 -30.02
C VAL A 231 25.76 16.12 -28.71
N THR A 232 26.44 14.98 -28.60
CA THR A 232 26.48 14.22 -27.33
C THR A 232 27.26 14.95 -26.25
N GLY A 233 28.36 15.60 -26.58
CA GLY A 233 29.13 16.45 -25.66
C GLY A 233 28.29 17.62 -25.13
N ILE A 234 27.60 18.34 -26.02
CA ILE A 234 26.69 19.43 -25.68
C ILE A 234 25.53 18.90 -24.83
N GLY A 235 24.93 17.77 -25.19
CA GLY A 235 23.84 17.15 -24.44
C GLY A 235 24.25 16.75 -23.02
N VAL A 236 25.42 16.14 -22.86
CA VAL A 236 25.97 15.77 -21.54
C VAL A 236 26.30 17.00 -20.70
N ALA A 237 26.87 18.04 -21.33
CA ALA A 237 27.15 19.30 -20.67
C ALA A 237 25.86 19.99 -20.20
N LEU A 238 24.86 20.15 -21.07
CA LEU A 238 23.54 20.71 -20.73
C LEU A 238 22.87 19.91 -19.62
N TYR A 239 22.86 18.58 -19.73
CA TYR A 239 22.28 17.72 -18.72
C TYR A 239 22.97 17.89 -17.36
N ARG A 240 24.31 17.91 -17.32
CA ARG A 240 25.04 18.13 -16.07
C ARG A 240 24.76 19.51 -15.48
N THR A 241 24.78 20.56 -16.29
CA THR A 241 24.54 21.93 -15.82
C THR A 241 23.12 22.07 -15.30
N LEU A 242 22.12 21.59 -16.05
CA LEU A 242 20.72 21.60 -15.65
C LEU A 242 20.49 20.76 -14.40
N ARG A 243 21.11 19.57 -14.31
CA ARG A 243 21.02 18.72 -13.12
C ARG A 243 21.63 19.39 -11.90
N VAL A 244 22.80 20.01 -12.01
CA VAL A 244 23.41 20.72 -10.87
C VAL A 244 22.55 21.94 -10.51
N LEU A 245 22.11 22.70 -11.49
CA LEU A 245 21.30 23.91 -11.31
C LEU A 245 19.91 23.62 -10.74
N LEU A 246 19.32 22.45 -10.98
CA LEU A 246 18.00 22.09 -10.44
C LEU A 246 18.10 21.23 -9.19
N VAL A 247 18.93 20.20 -9.19
CA VAL A 247 18.97 19.19 -8.13
C VAL A 247 19.65 19.73 -6.88
N VAL A 248 20.71 20.54 -7.01
CA VAL A 248 21.38 21.12 -5.84
C VAL A 248 20.48 22.10 -5.08
N PRO A 249 19.80 23.08 -5.72
CA PRO A 249 18.86 23.92 -4.99
C PRO A 249 17.62 23.17 -4.52
N ALA A 250 17.10 22.18 -5.27
CA ALA A 250 15.99 21.36 -4.79
C ALA A 250 16.37 20.57 -3.51
N LEU A 251 17.58 20.01 -3.46
CA LEU A 251 18.09 19.34 -2.26
C LEU A 251 18.38 20.33 -1.13
N ALA A 252 18.85 21.53 -1.44
CA ALA A 252 19.05 22.58 -0.46
C ALA A 252 17.70 23.01 0.15
N VAL A 253 16.67 23.26 -0.66
CA VAL A 253 15.30 23.54 -0.20
C VAL A 253 14.74 22.38 0.62
N GLY A 254 14.93 21.14 0.17
CA GLY A 254 14.52 19.95 0.90
C GLY A 254 15.16 19.86 2.29
N ARG A 255 16.44 20.21 2.39
CA ARG A 255 17.22 20.05 3.63
C ARG A 255 17.14 21.26 4.57
N TRP A 256 16.99 22.46 4.03
CA TRP A 256 16.91 23.71 4.79
C TRP A 256 15.49 24.14 5.10
N ILE A 257 14.48 23.71 4.34
CA ILE A 257 13.08 24.10 4.54
C ILE A 257 12.23 22.89 4.91
N LEU A 258 12.22 21.82 4.11
CA LEU A 258 11.35 20.66 4.41
C LEU A 258 11.78 19.91 5.68
N ALA A 259 13.07 19.75 5.94
CA ALA A 259 13.52 19.06 7.15
C ALA A 259 13.16 19.79 8.46
N PRO A 260 13.36 21.12 8.61
CA PRO A 260 12.88 21.83 9.80
C PRO A 260 11.35 21.92 9.85
N VAL A 261 10.66 22.13 8.72
CA VAL A 261 9.19 22.14 8.69
C VAL A 261 8.62 20.78 9.08
N GLY A 262 9.19 19.68 8.59
CA GLY A 262 8.79 18.32 8.96
C GLY A 262 9.05 18.02 10.44
N ARG A 263 10.19 18.47 10.98
CA ARG A 263 10.47 18.36 12.43
C ARG A 263 9.49 19.19 13.26
N PHE A 264 9.18 20.41 12.83
CA PHE A 264 8.20 21.26 13.48
C PHE A 264 6.80 20.65 13.45
N LEU A 265 6.35 20.14 12.30
CA LEU A 265 5.07 19.46 12.16
C LEU A 265 4.98 18.17 13.00
N LEU A 266 6.06 17.41 13.13
CA LEU A 266 6.11 16.24 14.01
C LEU A 266 5.99 16.64 15.49
N VAL A 267 6.68 17.70 15.91
CA VAL A 267 6.57 18.20 17.29
C VAL A 267 5.16 18.72 17.56
N VAL A 268 4.62 19.54 16.67
CA VAL A 268 3.25 20.08 16.77
C VAL A 268 2.23 18.95 16.77
N GLY A 269 2.35 17.97 15.86
CA GLY A 269 1.48 16.79 15.82
C GLY A 269 1.59 15.94 17.08
N ARG A 270 2.78 15.81 17.66
CA ARG A 270 2.99 15.08 18.92
C ARG A 270 2.34 15.79 20.09
N GLU A 271 2.48 17.12 20.20
CA GLU A 271 1.85 17.91 21.27
C GLU A 271 0.33 17.99 21.12
N ILE A 272 -0.18 18.07 19.88
CA ILE A 272 -1.63 17.99 19.64
C ILE A 272 -2.13 16.59 20.02
N GLY A 273 -1.39 15.53 19.67
CA GLY A 273 -1.73 14.16 20.02
C GLY A 273 -1.78 13.93 21.53
N THR A 274 -0.79 14.43 22.28
CA THR A 274 -0.81 14.34 23.75
C THR A 274 -1.97 15.13 24.34
N ALA A 275 -2.27 16.32 23.83
CA ALA A 275 -3.40 17.13 24.28
C ALA A 275 -4.75 16.43 24.03
N ILE A 276 -4.95 15.84 22.84
CA ILE A 276 -6.17 15.09 22.50
C ILE A 276 -6.33 13.87 23.41
N VAL A 277 -5.25 13.11 23.67
CA VAL A 277 -5.31 11.94 24.55
C VAL A 277 -5.67 12.35 25.98
N HIS A 278 -5.15 13.47 26.48
CA HIS A 278 -5.52 13.98 27.80
C HIS A 278 -6.99 14.43 27.84
N ALA A 279 -7.43 15.17 26.82
CA ALA A 279 -8.83 15.58 26.70
C ALA A 279 -9.78 14.36 26.65
N TRP A 280 -9.41 13.30 25.94
CA TRP A 280 -10.20 12.07 25.85
C TRP A 280 -10.25 11.31 27.18
N ARG A 281 -9.14 11.27 27.93
CA ARG A 281 -9.12 10.67 29.27
C ARG A 281 -10.02 11.42 30.25
N VAL A 282 -10.00 12.75 30.19
CA VAL A 282 -10.87 13.60 31.01
C VAL A 282 -12.34 13.40 30.61
N ALA A 283 -12.64 13.39 29.31
CA ALA A 283 -13.98 13.11 28.81
C ALA A 283 -14.50 11.73 29.24
N GLY A 284 -13.63 10.70 29.22
CA GLY A 284 -13.97 9.36 29.70
C GLY A 284 -14.28 9.31 31.20
N HIS A 285 -13.51 10.04 32.02
CA HIS A 285 -13.80 10.16 33.46
C HIS A 285 -15.13 10.87 33.71
N ILE A 286 -15.39 11.97 33.00
CA ILE A 286 -16.65 12.71 33.10
C ILE A 286 -17.82 11.83 32.66
N SER A 287 -17.67 11.09 31.57
CA SER A 287 -18.72 10.19 31.05
C SER A 287 -19.05 9.06 32.04
N LEU A 288 -18.05 8.53 32.74
CA LEU A 288 -18.25 7.54 33.81
C LEU A 288 -18.97 8.13 35.02
N VAL A 289 -18.62 9.35 35.43
CA VAL A 289 -19.28 10.04 36.55
C VAL A 289 -20.73 10.34 36.19
N VAL A 290 -20.99 10.88 35.01
CA VAL A 290 -22.33 11.16 34.49
C VAL A 290 -23.14 9.87 34.35
N GLY A 291 -22.53 8.80 33.81
CA GLY A 291 -23.17 7.50 33.67
C GLY A 291 -23.51 6.87 35.04
N ARG A 292 -22.62 6.97 36.04
CA ARG A 292 -22.91 6.51 37.41
C ARG A 292 -24.02 7.31 38.05
N PHE A 293 -24.02 8.62 37.87
CA PHE A 293 -25.08 9.49 38.37
C PHE A 293 -26.42 9.13 37.73
N LEU A 294 -26.46 9.03 36.40
CA LEU A 294 -27.68 8.70 35.67
C LEU A 294 -28.20 7.29 36.02
N ALA A 295 -27.30 6.31 36.15
CA ALA A 295 -27.65 4.96 36.59
C ALA A 295 -28.12 4.90 38.06
N ALA A 296 -27.62 5.78 38.92
CA ALA A 296 -28.09 5.91 40.30
C ALA A 296 -29.49 6.56 40.35
N VAL A 297 -29.69 7.65 39.61
CA VAL A 297 -30.99 8.33 39.47
C VAL A 297 -32.02 7.37 38.88
N PHE A 298 -31.69 6.66 37.80
CA PHE A 298 -32.58 5.69 37.18
C PHE A 298 -32.94 4.54 38.14
N ARG A 299 -31.96 4.01 38.88
CA ARG A 299 -32.24 2.97 39.89
C ARG A 299 -33.17 3.48 40.99
N ARG A 300 -32.97 4.72 41.44
CA ARG A 300 -33.76 5.31 42.52
C ARG A 300 -35.19 5.65 42.08
N ILE A 301 -35.37 6.15 40.85
CA ILE A 301 -36.68 6.54 40.33
C ILE A 301 -37.50 5.34 39.84
N PHE A 302 -36.87 4.35 39.22
CA PHE A 302 -37.59 3.25 38.57
C PHE A 302 -37.42 1.92 39.29
N VAL A 303 -36.18 1.54 39.58
CA VAL A 303 -35.88 0.17 40.02
C VAL A 303 -36.25 -0.06 41.48
N GLU A 304 -35.94 0.88 42.37
CA GLU A 304 -36.30 0.79 43.79
C GLU A 304 -37.82 0.76 44.01
N PRO A 305 -38.62 1.68 43.45
CA PRO A 305 -40.08 1.62 43.61
C PRO A 305 -40.69 0.41 42.90
N ALA A 306 -40.19 0.00 41.73
CA ALA A 306 -40.66 -1.23 41.08
C ALA A 306 -40.32 -2.48 41.90
N ARG A 307 -39.12 -2.56 42.49
CA ARG A 307 -38.71 -3.66 43.37
C ARG A 307 -39.54 -3.68 44.65
N TRP A 308 -39.87 -2.51 45.22
CA TRP A 308 -40.77 -2.41 46.36
C TRP A 308 -42.19 -2.83 45.97
N ALA A 309 -42.75 -2.33 44.87
CA ALA A 309 -44.07 -2.73 44.39
C ALA A 309 -44.14 -4.23 44.10
N TYR A 310 -43.09 -4.80 43.51
CA TYR A 310 -42.98 -6.23 43.29
C TYR A 310 -42.99 -7.02 44.61
N ARG A 311 -42.17 -6.62 45.59
CA ARG A 311 -42.06 -7.32 46.88
C ARG A 311 -43.26 -7.11 47.79
N THR A 312 -43.81 -5.92 47.81
CA THR A 312 -44.86 -5.50 48.76
C THR A 312 -46.25 -5.73 48.21
N VAL A 313 -46.44 -5.71 46.88
CA VAL A 313 -47.77 -5.84 46.27
C VAL A 313 -47.89 -7.14 45.48
N LEU A 314 -47.01 -7.39 44.49
CA LEU A 314 -47.13 -8.60 43.65
C LEU A 314 -46.82 -9.88 44.41
N THR A 315 -45.89 -9.86 45.36
CA THR A 315 -45.55 -11.07 46.12
C THR A 315 -46.69 -11.53 47.03
N PRO A 316 -47.31 -10.69 47.88
CA PRO A 316 -48.46 -11.12 48.67
C PRO A 316 -49.70 -11.39 47.82
N VAL A 317 -49.98 -10.58 46.78
CA VAL A 317 -51.10 -10.85 45.87
C VAL A 317 -50.89 -12.18 45.13
N GLY A 318 -49.66 -12.50 44.74
CA GLY A 318 -49.32 -13.79 44.13
C GLY A 318 -49.54 -14.97 45.07
N HIS A 319 -49.26 -14.81 46.36
CA HIS A 319 -49.57 -15.84 47.37
C HIS A 319 -51.09 -15.99 47.57
N VAL A 320 -51.82 -14.88 47.70
CA VAL A 320 -53.28 -14.90 47.85
C VAL A 320 -53.96 -15.52 46.62
N LEU A 321 -53.56 -15.14 45.41
CA LEU A 321 -54.11 -15.68 44.16
C LEU A 321 -53.79 -17.17 44.01
N ARG A 322 -52.60 -17.58 44.45
CA ARG A 322 -52.19 -18.98 44.45
C ARG A 322 -53.01 -19.81 45.43
N ASP A 323 -53.23 -19.31 46.64
CA ASP A 323 -53.90 -20.06 47.68
C ASP A 323 -55.43 -20.05 47.54
N THR A 324 -56.03 -18.95 47.06
CA THR A 324 -57.50 -18.81 46.98
C THR A 324 -58.10 -19.27 45.66
N VAL A 325 -57.36 -19.21 44.55
CA VAL A 325 -57.93 -19.52 43.22
C VAL A 325 -57.26 -20.75 42.62
N LEU A 326 -55.93 -20.75 42.54
CA LEU A 326 -55.21 -21.79 41.82
C LEU A 326 -55.19 -23.13 42.57
N ARG A 327 -55.06 -23.10 43.90
CA ARG A 327 -55.05 -24.30 44.75
C ARG A 327 -56.39 -25.03 44.76
N PRO A 328 -57.55 -24.38 45.03
CA PRO A 328 -58.85 -25.06 44.95
C PRO A 328 -59.22 -25.47 43.53
N ALA A 329 -58.89 -24.69 42.49
CA ALA A 329 -59.10 -25.10 41.11
C ALA A 329 -58.30 -26.36 40.73
N ALA A 330 -57.06 -26.47 41.20
CA ALA A 330 -56.22 -27.65 41.00
C ALA A 330 -56.77 -28.89 41.74
N GLU A 331 -57.37 -28.72 42.91
CA GLU A 331 -58.01 -29.80 43.65
C GLU A 331 -59.29 -30.30 42.97
N ILE A 332 -60.13 -29.38 42.48
CA ILE A 332 -61.32 -29.70 41.68
C ILE A 332 -60.93 -30.42 40.39
N ALA A 333 -59.89 -29.94 39.69
CA ALA A 333 -59.39 -30.57 38.47
C ALA A 333 -58.84 -31.99 38.73
N ARG A 334 -58.19 -32.24 39.88
CA ARG A 334 -57.74 -33.58 40.27
C ARG A 334 -58.91 -34.49 40.69
N GLY A 335 -60.00 -33.94 41.20
CA GLY A 335 -61.26 -34.67 41.43
C GLY A 335 -61.88 -35.14 40.12
N VAL A 336 -62.03 -34.22 39.16
CA VAL A 336 -62.55 -34.51 37.81
C VAL A 336 -61.64 -35.51 37.10
N GLY A 337 -60.33 -35.32 37.13
CA GLY A 337 -59.37 -36.23 36.48
C GLY A 337 -59.41 -37.66 37.01
N ARG A 338 -59.73 -37.87 38.30
CA ARG A 338 -59.92 -39.22 38.87
C ARG A 338 -61.22 -39.85 38.39
N ALA A 339 -62.33 -39.10 38.38
CA ALA A 339 -63.60 -39.56 37.86
C ALA A 339 -63.52 -39.92 36.36
N THR A 340 -62.85 -39.08 35.55
CA THR A 340 -62.66 -39.35 34.11
C THR A 340 -61.76 -40.57 33.88
N ARG A 341 -60.71 -40.78 34.69
CA ARG A 341 -59.87 -41.97 34.58
C ARG A 341 -60.62 -43.25 34.95
N GLN A 342 -61.47 -43.22 35.96
CA GLN A 342 -62.32 -44.37 36.32
C GLN A 342 -63.33 -44.69 35.22
N ALA A 343 -64.00 -43.67 34.66
CA ALA A 343 -64.89 -43.84 33.52
C ALA A 343 -64.17 -44.40 32.28
N LEU A 344 -62.95 -43.91 32.00
CA LEU A 344 -62.16 -44.39 30.88
C LEU A 344 -61.60 -45.81 31.10
N ALA A 345 -61.25 -46.17 32.33
CA ALA A 345 -60.85 -47.53 32.68
C ALA A 345 -62.02 -48.51 32.47
N GLY A 346 -63.21 -48.17 32.97
CA GLY A 346 -64.42 -48.96 32.73
C GLY A 346 -64.77 -49.09 31.25
N ALA A 347 -64.67 -48.00 30.48
CA ALA A 347 -64.90 -48.04 29.03
C ALA A 347 -63.85 -48.88 28.28
N ARG A 348 -62.58 -48.84 28.70
CA ARG A 348 -61.50 -49.64 28.11
C ARG A 348 -61.64 -51.12 28.44
N GLU A 349 -62.05 -51.45 29.66
CA GLU A 349 -62.34 -52.83 30.06
C GLU A 349 -63.53 -53.36 29.27
N ALA A 350 -64.62 -52.60 29.17
CA ALA A 350 -65.78 -52.97 28.33
C ALA A 350 -65.39 -53.16 26.85
N ALA A 351 -64.54 -52.28 26.31
CA ALA A 351 -64.05 -52.41 24.94
C ALA A 351 -63.14 -53.64 24.76
N ARG A 352 -62.27 -53.94 25.72
CA ARG A 352 -61.42 -55.14 25.69
C ARG A 352 -62.26 -56.41 25.80
N GLN A 353 -63.27 -56.41 26.66
CA GLN A 353 -64.21 -57.52 26.81
C GLN A 353 -64.98 -57.75 25.51
N ALA A 354 -65.61 -56.70 24.96
CA ALA A 354 -66.36 -56.78 23.71
C ALA A 354 -65.48 -57.22 22.54
N ARG A 355 -64.23 -56.75 22.48
CA ARG A 355 -63.28 -57.16 21.43
C ARG A 355 -62.80 -58.60 21.63
N ALA A 356 -62.62 -59.06 22.86
CA ALA A 356 -62.31 -60.46 23.17
C ALA A 356 -63.47 -61.38 22.82
N ASP A 357 -64.72 -60.97 23.10
CA ASP A 357 -65.92 -61.74 22.79
C ASP A 357 -66.18 -61.78 21.28
N ILE A 358 -66.05 -60.67 20.57
CA ILE A 358 -66.10 -60.65 19.10
C ILE A 358 -65.00 -61.53 18.51
N ARG A 359 -63.78 -61.49 19.06
CA ARG A 359 -62.68 -62.33 18.59
C ARG A 359 -62.95 -63.81 18.85
N ARG A 360 -63.52 -64.17 20.00
CA ARG A 360 -63.95 -65.54 20.31
C ARG A 360 -65.03 -66.01 19.35
N MET A 361 -66.01 -65.17 19.03
CA MET A 361 -67.09 -65.50 18.09
C MET A 361 -66.56 -65.67 16.65
N LEU A 362 -65.61 -64.84 16.21
CA LEU A 362 -65.08 -64.88 14.83
C LEU A 362 -63.98 -65.92 14.61
N PHE A 363 -63.15 -66.21 15.62
CA PHE A 363 -61.93 -67.01 15.45
C PHE A 363 -61.89 -68.28 16.31
N GLY A 364 -62.94 -68.56 17.07
CA GLY A 364 -62.98 -69.69 18.00
C GLY A 364 -62.06 -69.48 19.22
N GLU A 365 -62.11 -70.44 20.15
CA GLU A 365 -61.45 -70.33 21.45
C GLU A 365 -59.91 -70.36 21.35
N PRO A 366 -59.18 -69.36 21.91
CA PRO A 366 -57.71 -69.35 21.91
C PRO A 366 -57.15 -70.39 22.88
N ARG A 367 -56.22 -71.21 22.38
CA ARG A 367 -55.49 -72.26 23.12
C ARG A 367 -54.53 -71.64 24.16
N GLU A 368 -54.63 -72.04 25.44
CA GLU A 368 -53.79 -71.55 26.55
C GLU A 368 -52.28 -71.84 26.35
N PRO A 369 -51.41 -70.82 26.27
CA PRO A 369 -49.95 -71.00 26.29
C PRO A 369 -49.36 -70.73 27.68
N GLN A 370 -48.49 -71.67 28.11
CA GLN A 370 -47.77 -71.75 29.38
C GLN A 370 -47.01 -70.48 29.81
N VAL A 371 -47.09 -70.20 31.11
CA VAL A 371 -46.37 -69.12 31.80
C VAL A 371 -44.94 -69.56 32.13
N VAL A 372 -43.94 -68.93 31.52
CA VAL A 372 -42.52 -69.09 31.90
C VAL A 372 -42.07 -67.82 32.64
N SER A 373 -41.67 -67.98 33.91
CA SER A 373 -41.23 -66.92 34.81
C SER A 373 -39.84 -66.38 34.46
N ARG A 374 -39.71 -65.10 34.12
CA ARG A 374 -38.41 -64.42 33.93
C ARG A 374 -38.26 -63.20 34.87
N ARG A 375 -37.05 -63.16 35.45
CA ARG A 375 -36.50 -62.41 36.58
C ARG A 375 -35.89 -61.05 36.16
N GLU A 376 -36.06 -59.98 36.95
CA GLU A 376 -35.39 -58.67 36.79
C GLU A 376 -34.22 -58.48 37.80
N PRO A 377 -33.17 -57.67 37.51
CA PRO A 377 -32.20 -57.18 38.49
C PRO A 377 -32.30 -55.67 38.82
N GLN A 378 -31.96 -55.32 40.08
CA GLN A 378 -32.03 -54.01 40.75
C GLN A 378 -30.91 -53.00 40.36
N ALA A 379 -31.22 -51.70 40.47
CA ALA A 379 -30.36 -50.54 40.19
C ALA A 379 -29.41 -50.17 41.36
N GLY A 380 -28.22 -49.64 41.02
CA GLY A 380 -27.20 -49.15 41.98
C GLY A 380 -26.93 -47.64 41.89
N GLU A 381 -26.62 -47.04 43.04
CA GLU A 381 -26.58 -45.61 43.40
C GLU A 381 -25.40 -44.76 42.87
N THR A 382 -25.52 -43.43 43.05
CA THR A 382 -24.59 -42.36 42.63
C THR A 382 -23.69 -41.88 43.78
N ARG A 383 -22.44 -41.53 43.47
CA ARG A 383 -21.32 -41.24 44.40
C ARG A 383 -21.01 -39.73 44.47
N THR A 384 -20.91 -39.14 45.67
CA THR A 384 -20.42 -37.77 45.93
C THR A 384 -18.94 -37.76 46.34
N LEU A 385 -18.21 -36.70 45.98
CA LEU A 385 -16.81 -36.44 46.36
C LEU A 385 -16.74 -35.18 47.23
N GLY A 386 -16.06 -35.26 48.36
CA GLY A 386 -15.59 -34.15 49.19
C GLY A 386 -14.16 -34.39 49.68
N THR A 387 -13.59 -33.43 50.44
CA THR A 387 -12.28 -33.44 51.17
C THR A 387 -11.17 -32.64 50.43
N SER A 388 -10.39 -31.69 50.98
CA SER A 388 -10.13 -31.06 52.31
C SER A 388 -9.32 -29.75 52.06
N THR A 389 -9.56 -28.60 52.72
CA THR A 389 -9.15 -28.08 54.05
C THR A 389 -7.70 -27.56 54.18
N THR A 390 -7.62 -26.26 54.47
CA THR A 390 -6.46 -25.40 54.77
C THR A 390 -6.28 -25.23 56.28
N ALA A 391 -5.05 -25.21 56.80
CA ALA A 391 -4.65 -24.38 57.96
C ALA A 391 -3.11 -24.35 58.09
N LEU A 392 -2.54 -23.15 57.99
CA LEU A 392 -1.12 -22.87 58.23
C LEU A 392 -1.04 -22.06 59.54
N THR A 393 -0.10 -22.47 60.38
CA THR A 393 0.16 -22.09 61.77
C THR A 393 0.53 -20.63 61.97
N LYS A 394 0.13 -20.07 63.11
CA LYS A 394 0.73 -18.89 63.74
C LYS A 394 0.71 -19.09 65.26
N ASP A 395 1.81 -18.65 65.87
CA ASP A 395 2.26 -18.69 67.27
C ASP A 395 3.01 -19.94 67.73
#